data_AF-A0A7L4AEG1-F1
#
_entry.id   AF-A0A7L4AEG1-F1
#
_cell.length_a   1.000
_cell.length_b   1.000
_cell.length_c   1.000
_cell.angle_alpha   90.00
_cell.angle_beta   90.00
_cell.angle_gamma   90.00
#
_symmetry.space_group_name_H-M   'P 1'
#
loop_
_entity.id
_entity.type
_entity.pdbx_description
1 polymer ?
#
loop_
_entity_poly.entity_id
_entity_poly.type
_entity_poly.pdbx_seq_one_letter_code
_entity_poly.pdbx_strand_id
1 'polypeptide(L)'
;LIAVKIADKDTVSEAGEKDDDSPKEEPWETALKTTAVDMEFQGRQVSVWDLLFSDYIPEEKRQELLELYRAGTLTIEELVSTTSSIVTDSKE
;
A
#
# COMPACT_ATOMS: atom_id res chain seq x y z
N LEU A 1 -12.30 38.60 -44.36
CA LEU A 1 -12.35 38.87 -42.91
C LEU A 1 -12.71 37.55 -42.23
N ILE A 2 -11.72 36.86 -41.66
CA ILE A 2 -11.94 35.65 -40.84
C ILE A 2 -11.54 36.07 -39.44
N ALA A 3 -12.48 36.00 -38.50
CA ALA A 3 -12.24 36.27 -37.11
C ALA A 3 -12.69 35.07 -36.29
N VAL A 4 -11.93 34.81 -35.21
CA VAL A 4 -12.37 34.16 -33.97
C VAL A 4 -12.44 32.62 -34.06
N LYS A 5 -11.94 31.82 -33.12
CA LYS A 5 -11.46 32.05 -31.75
C LYS A 5 -10.37 31.00 -31.45
N ILE A 6 -9.24 31.47 -30.94
CA ILE A 6 -8.31 30.68 -30.13
C ILE A 6 -8.92 30.70 -28.73
N ALA A 7 -9.33 29.54 -28.23
CA ALA A 7 -9.63 29.32 -26.83
C ALA A 7 -8.89 28.06 -26.42
N ASP A 8 -7.85 28.29 -25.65
CA ASP A 8 -7.02 27.34 -24.95
C ASP A 8 -7.91 26.33 -24.21
N LYS A 9 -7.87 25.07 -24.64
CA LYS A 9 -8.44 23.96 -23.89
C LYS A 9 -7.31 23.39 -23.04
N ASP A 10 -6.99 24.11 -21.97
CA ASP A 10 -6.28 23.54 -20.83
C ASP A 10 -7.17 22.43 -20.27
N THR A 11 -6.84 21.19 -20.63
CA THR A 11 -7.32 19.99 -19.96
C THR A 11 -6.12 19.11 -19.77
N VAL A 12 -5.44 19.37 -18.66
CA VAL A 12 -4.67 18.37 -17.92
C VAL A 12 -5.14 16.96 -18.25
N SER A 13 -4.29 16.23 -18.96
CA SER A 13 -4.47 14.80 -19.16
C SER A 13 -3.47 14.13 -18.23
N GLU A 14 -3.82 14.17 -16.94
CA GLU A 14 -3.32 13.26 -15.94
C GLU A 14 -4.55 12.51 -15.42
N ALA A 15 -4.84 11.40 -16.05
CA ALA A 15 -5.74 10.38 -15.55
C ALA A 15 -5.11 9.08 -16.01
N GLY A 16 -4.34 8.48 -15.12
CA GLY A 16 -3.68 7.21 -15.37
C GLY A 16 -4.68 6.19 -15.91
N GLU A 17 -4.21 5.41 -16.88
CA GLU A 17 -4.74 4.09 -17.15
C GLU A 17 -4.98 3.38 -15.80
N LYS A 18 -6.24 3.16 -15.46
CA LYS A 18 -6.66 2.13 -14.52
C LYS A 18 -7.69 1.30 -15.26
N ASP A 19 -7.16 0.26 -15.88
CA ASP A 19 -7.89 -0.85 -16.44
C ASP A 19 -9.03 -1.31 -15.52
N ASP A 20 -10.10 -1.66 -16.21
CA ASP A 20 -11.26 -2.39 -15.74
C ASP A 20 -10.83 -3.74 -15.15
N ASP A 21 -10.72 -3.82 -13.83
CA ASP A 21 -10.89 -5.07 -13.08
C ASP A 21 -11.60 -4.71 -11.77
N SER A 22 -12.86 -5.11 -11.66
CA SER A 22 -13.72 -4.82 -10.52
C SER A 22 -13.06 -5.37 -9.26
N PRO A 23 -12.45 -4.54 -8.39
CA PRO A 23 -11.56 -5.11 -7.43
C PRO A 23 -12.43 -5.35 -6.20
N LYS A 24 -12.72 -6.63 -5.91
CA LYS A 24 -13.17 -7.03 -4.58
C LYS A 24 -12.00 -6.87 -3.59
N GLU A 25 -11.36 -5.70 -3.58
CA GLU A 25 -10.37 -5.38 -2.55
C GLU A 25 -11.18 -5.27 -1.28
N GLU A 26 -10.96 -6.20 -0.37
CA GLU A 26 -11.57 -6.14 0.92
C GLU A 26 -11.09 -4.86 1.62
N PRO A 27 -11.92 -4.25 2.50
CA PRO A 27 -11.59 -2.97 3.13
C PRO A 27 -10.26 -3.01 3.90
N TRP A 28 -9.87 -4.19 4.40
CA TRP A 28 -8.60 -4.41 5.08
C TRP A 28 -7.41 -4.31 4.12
N GLU A 29 -7.51 -4.76 2.87
CA GLU A 29 -6.41 -4.68 1.90
C GLU A 29 -6.05 -3.24 1.57
N THR A 30 -7.07 -2.39 1.37
CA THR A 30 -6.88 -0.97 1.10
C THR A 30 -6.23 -0.25 2.28
N ALA A 31 -6.63 -0.58 3.51
CA ALA A 31 -6.04 -0.01 4.72
C ALA A 31 -4.54 -0.35 4.84
N LEU A 32 -4.17 -1.59 4.52
CA LEU A 32 -2.79 -2.07 4.54
C LEU A 32 -1.93 -1.51 3.41
N LYS A 33 -2.50 -1.32 2.21
CA LYS A 33 -1.82 -0.67 1.08
C LYS A 33 -1.59 0.81 1.32
N THR A 34 -2.55 1.49 1.94
CA THR A 34 -2.50 2.93 2.26
C THR A 34 -1.56 3.20 3.43
N THR A 35 -1.46 2.28 4.38
CA THR A 35 -0.52 2.41 5.49
C THR A 35 0.88 2.12 5.00
N ALA A 36 1.73 3.14 5.02
CA ALA A 36 3.08 3.07 4.54
C ALA A 36 4.08 3.27 5.69
N VAL A 37 4.99 2.33 5.84
CA VAL A 37 6.02 2.28 6.89
C VAL A 37 7.26 2.94 6.35
N ASP A 38 7.78 3.91 7.09
CA ASP A 38 9.10 4.45 6.83
C ASP A 38 10.14 3.43 7.27
N MET A 39 10.81 2.80 6.30
CA MET A 39 11.96 1.96 6.60
C MET A 39 13.19 2.85 6.59
N GLU A 40 13.45 3.48 7.73
CA GLU A 40 14.60 4.36 7.97
C GLU A 40 15.92 3.70 7.52
N PHE A 41 16.00 2.36 7.63
CA PHE A 41 17.15 1.58 7.19
C PHE A 41 17.26 1.39 5.67
N GLN A 42 16.15 1.44 4.92
CA GLN A 42 16.12 1.33 3.46
C GLN A 42 16.01 2.68 2.75
N GLY A 43 15.79 3.77 3.49
CA GLY A 43 15.57 5.10 2.93
C GLY A 43 14.37 5.15 1.97
N ARG A 44 13.43 4.21 2.11
CA ARG A 44 12.25 4.08 1.26
C ARG A 44 11.03 3.82 2.13
N GLN A 45 9.92 4.46 1.75
CA GLN A 45 8.62 4.17 2.32
C GLN A 45 8.03 2.95 1.59
N VAL A 46 7.63 1.93 2.33
CA VAL A 46 7.01 0.71 1.80
C VAL A 46 5.68 0.48 2.48
N SER A 47 4.66 0.13 1.71
CA SER A 47 3.35 -0.22 2.26
C SER A 47 3.46 -1.45 3.16
N VAL A 48 2.71 -1.46 4.26
CA VAL A 48 2.61 -2.63 5.16
C VAL A 48 2.23 -3.88 4.38
N TRP A 49 1.32 -3.71 3.42
CA TRP A 49 0.94 -4.77 2.49
C TRP A 49 2.13 -5.34 1.70
N ASP A 50 2.94 -4.46 1.09
CA ASP A 50 4.12 -4.88 0.32
C ASP A 50 5.10 -5.62 1.22
N LEU A 51 5.28 -5.14 2.45
CA LEU A 51 6.14 -5.78 3.47
C LEU A 51 5.64 -7.18 3.87
N LEU A 52 4.32 -7.33 4.08
CA LEU A 52 3.67 -8.59 4.45
C LEU A 52 3.75 -9.65 3.35
N PHE A 53 3.70 -9.24 2.10
CA PHE A 53 3.81 -10.12 0.93
C PHE A 53 5.24 -10.20 0.38
N SER A 54 6.18 -9.47 0.98
CA SER A 54 7.59 -9.57 0.66
C SER A 54 8.21 -10.78 1.35
N ASP A 55 9.39 -11.18 0.87
CA ASP A 55 10.19 -12.31 1.37
C ASP A 55 10.63 -12.16 2.84
N TYR A 56 10.40 -10.99 3.45
CA TYR A 56 10.69 -10.74 4.86
C TYR A 56 9.77 -11.49 5.81
N ILE A 57 8.52 -11.73 5.40
CA ILE A 57 7.52 -12.35 6.27
C ILE A 57 7.13 -13.69 5.68
N PRO A 58 7.39 -14.80 6.39
CA PRO A 58 6.96 -16.09 5.94
C PRO A 58 5.43 -16.13 5.89
N GLU A 59 4.89 -16.86 4.93
CA GLU A 59 3.45 -16.97 4.70
C GLU A 59 2.66 -17.32 5.97
N GLU A 60 3.21 -18.19 6.82
CA GLU A 60 2.60 -18.59 8.10
C GLU A 60 2.39 -17.37 9.03
N LYS A 61 3.41 -16.52 9.17
CA LYS A 61 3.31 -15.29 9.98
C LYS A 61 2.38 -14.26 9.34
N ARG A 62 2.41 -14.13 8.02
CA ARG A 62 1.47 -13.28 7.29
C ARG A 62 0.03 -13.71 7.57
N GLN A 63 -0.28 -15.01 7.49
CA GLN A 63 -1.63 -15.52 7.74
C GLN A 63 -2.07 -15.27 9.18
N GLU A 64 -1.20 -15.52 10.17
CA GLU A 64 -1.46 -15.24 11.59
C GLU A 64 -1.78 -13.76 11.81
N LEU A 65 -0.96 -12.86 11.26
CA LEU A 65 -1.15 -11.41 11.37
C LEU A 65 -2.44 -10.94 10.70
N LEU A 66 -2.76 -11.44 9.51
CA LEU A 66 -3.99 -11.11 8.80
C LEU A 66 -5.23 -11.66 9.51
N GLU A 67 -5.16 -12.85 10.10
CA GLU A 67 -6.26 -13.41 10.88
C GLU A 67 -6.52 -12.58 12.13
N LEU A 68 -5.47 -12.20 12.86
CA LEU A 68 -5.59 -11.34 14.04
C LEU A 68 -6.11 -9.94 13.68
N TYR A 69 -5.68 -9.37 12.55
CA TYR A 69 -6.17 -8.09 12.05
C TYR A 69 -7.65 -8.17 11.66
N ARG A 70 -8.05 -9.22 10.93
CA ARG A 70 -9.45 -9.47 10.55
C ARG A 70 -10.34 -9.79 11.75
N ALA A 71 -9.78 -10.43 12.79
CA ALA A 71 -10.45 -10.66 14.06
C ALA A 71 -10.61 -9.38 14.89
N GLY A 72 -9.92 -8.29 14.51
CA GLY A 72 -9.88 -7.04 15.28
C GLY A 72 -9.04 -7.13 16.57
N THR A 73 -8.31 -8.23 16.75
CA THR A 73 -7.39 -8.44 17.87
C THR A 73 -6.12 -7.62 17.70
N LEU A 74 -5.67 -7.47 16.46
CA LEU A 74 -4.44 -6.80 16.10
C LEU A 74 -4.77 -5.52 15.31
N THR A 75 -4.18 -4.40 15.72
CA THR A 75 -4.38 -3.11 15.05
C THR A 75 -3.36 -2.91 13.93
N ILE A 76 -3.59 -1.93 13.07
CA ILE A 76 -2.67 -1.65 11.97
C ILE A 76 -1.30 -1.16 12.47
N GLU A 77 -1.24 -0.50 13.63
CA GLU A 77 0.02 -0.08 14.26
C GLU A 77 0.81 -1.29 14.80
N GLU A 78 0.15 -2.25 15.45
CA GLU A 78 0.77 -3.50 15.91
C GLU A 78 1.27 -4.33 14.73
N LEU A 79 0.48 -4.36 13.64
CA LEU A 79 0.88 -4.97 12.39
C LEU A 79 2.15 -4.31 11.89
N VAL A 80 2.14 -3.00 11.62
CA VAL A 80 3.31 -2.21 11.18
C VAL A 80 4.53 -2.49 12.05
N SER A 81 4.37 -2.43 13.38
CA SER A 81 5.44 -2.66 14.34
C SER A 81 6.02 -4.07 14.21
N THR A 82 5.16 -5.09 14.14
CA THR A 82 5.60 -6.48 13.95
C THR A 82 6.30 -6.66 12.61
N THR A 83 5.69 -6.14 11.54
CA THR A 83 6.22 -6.21 10.16
C THR A 83 7.61 -5.55 10.12
N SER A 84 7.74 -4.34 10.67
CA SER A 84 9.00 -3.59 10.76
C SER A 84 10.04 -4.27 11.63
N SER A 85 9.63 -4.86 12.76
CA SER A 85 10.52 -5.58 13.66
C SER A 85 11.11 -6.81 12.98
N ILE A 86 10.31 -7.57 12.21
CA ILE A 86 10.78 -8.74 11.46
C ILE A 86 11.82 -8.33 10.40
N VAL A 87 11.55 -7.26 9.66
CA VAL A 87 12.49 -6.75 8.64
C VAL A 87 13.80 -6.27 9.25
N THR A 88 13.73 -5.67 10.45
CA THR A 88 14.92 -5.18 11.18
C THR A 88 15.74 -6.34 11.75
N ASP A 89 15.07 -7.35 12.32
CA ASP A 89 15.69 -8.54 12.91
C ASP A 89 16.35 -9.44 11.85
N SER A 90 15.79 -9.53 10.65
CA SER A 90 16.30 -10.35 9.54
C SER A 90 17.67 -9.90 8.98
N LYS A 91 18.31 -8.87 9.54
CA LYS A 91 19.58 -8.30 9.07
C LYS A 91 20.69 -8.29 10.13
N GLU A 92 20.59 -9.08 11.19
CA GLU A 92 21.72 -9.32 12.11
C GLU A 92 22.54 -10.58 11.76
#